data_AF-A0A965X2I4-F1
#
_entry.id   AF-A0A965X2I4-F1
#
_cell.length_a   1.000
_cell.length_b   1.000
_cell.length_c   1.000
_cell.angle_alpha   90.00
_cell.angle_beta   90.00
_cell.angle_gamma   90.00
#
_symmetry.space_group_name_H-M   'P 1'
#
loop_
_entity.id
_entity.type
_entity.pdbx_description
1 polymer ?
#
loop_
_entity_poly.entity_id
_entity_poly.type
_entity_poly.pdbx_seq_one_letter_code
_entity_poly.pdbx_strand_id
1 'polypeptide(L)'
;MRIRNFILTATLVVSHFIYSQSGVQKETYQAFLNNDETRWRNVTTKFEKSADLNESADLLQLINYYYCYVSVLIDKQMDKQADENIRKAEVYISKVLKSEPNNALGINYKGIFQSYQVSLNKMKAATMGKQILGNLNKAYSLDPNSVQILF
;
A
#
# COMPACT_ATOMS: atom_id res chain seq x y z
N MET A 1 11.19 -32.40 34.84
CA MET A 1 10.89 -31.01 35.23
C MET A 1 11.39 -29.93 34.24
N ARG A 2 12.06 -30.27 33.10
CA ARG A 2 12.58 -29.28 32.13
C ARG A 2 11.64 -28.91 30.97
N ILE A 3 10.67 -29.75 30.62
CA ILE A 3 9.74 -29.50 29.49
C ILE A 3 8.63 -28.50 29.88
N ARG A 4 8.16 -28.54 31.14
CA ARG A 4 7.11 -27.62 31.64
C ARG A 4 7.57 -26.15 31.61
N ASN A 5 8.85 -25.90 31.87
CA ASN A 5 9.43 -24.56 31.80
C ASN A 5 9.64 -24.08 30.35
N PHE A 6 9.85 -25.02 29.41
CA PHE A 6 10.03 -24.71 27.99
C PHE A 6 8.71 -24.29 27.32
N ILE A 7 7.60 -24.92 27.70
CA ILE A 7 6.25 -24.55 27.23
C ILE A 7 5.88 -23.16 27.74
N LEU A 8 6.16 -22.86 29.02
CA LEU A 8 5.91 -21.55 29.62
C LEU A 8 6.74 -20.44 28.95
N THR A 9 8.00 -20.69 28.61
CA THR A 9 8.83 -19.73 27.86
C THR A 9 8.37 -19.55 26.41
N ALA A 10 7.90 -20.62 25.75
CA ALA A 10 7.39 -20.54 24.38
C ALA A 10 6.09 -19.72 24.28
N THR A 11 5.17 -19.85 25.23
CA THR A 11 3.94 -19.04 25.29
C THR A 11 4.20 -17.55 25.52
N LEU A 12 5.27 -17.19 26.24
CA LEU A 12 5.59 -15.80 26.60
C LEU A 12 6.22 -15.03 25.42
N VAL A 13 6.86 -15.74 24.49
CA VAL A 13 7.43 -15.15 23.26
C VAL A 13 6.32 -14.87 22.23
N VAL A 14 5.34 -15.77 22.09
CA VAL A 14 4.23 -15.60 21.12
C VAL A 14 3.34 -14.41 21.47
N SER A 15 3.13 -14.10 22.76
CA SER A 15 2.34 -12.94 23.15
C SER A 15 2.96 -11.60 22.77
N HIS A 16 4.29 -11.48 22.72
CA HIS A 16 4.96 -10.22 22.36
C HIS A 16 4.78 -9.85 20.88
N PHE A 17 4.62 -10.83 19.99
CA PHE A 17 4.38 -10.56 18.56
C PHE A 17 2.97 -10.01 18.30
N ILE A 18 1.97 -10.41 19.09
CA ILE A 18 0.57 -9.99 18.92
C ILE A 18 0.37 -8.52 19.34
N TYR A 19 1.04 -8.07 20.42
CA TYR A 19 0.87 -6.70 20.91
C TYR A 19 1.43 -5.64 19.95
N SER A 20 2.54 -5.90 19.27
CA SER A 20 3.14 -4.96 18.31
C SER A 20 2.24 -4.73 17.09
N GLN A 21 1.64 -5.81 16.57
CA GLN A 21 0.73 -5.74 15.44
C GLN A 21 -0.56 -4.97 15.77
N SER A 22 -1.06 -5.10 17.00
CA SER A 22 -2.24 -4.37 17.47
C SER A 22 -2.07 -2.84 17.45
N GLY A 23 -0.86 -2.35 17.73
CA GLY A 23 -0.55 -0.92 17.73
C GLY A 23 -0.58 -0.32 16.33
N VAL A 24 0.10 -0.95 15.38
CA VAL A 24 0.14 -0.49 13.98
C VAL A 24 -1.24 -0.60 13.34
N GLN A 25 -1.95 -1.72 13.53
CA GLN A 25 -3.31 -1.89 13.02
C GLN A 25 -4.27 -0.83 13.59
N LYS A 26 -4.17 -0.52 14.88
CA LYS A 26 -4.97 0.55 15.49
C LYS A 26 -4.63 1.91 14.89
N GLU A 27 -3.36 2.22 14.67
CA GLU A 27 -2.94 3.49 14.08
C GLU A 27 -3.43 3.64 12.64
N THR A 28 -3.28 2.60 11.80
CA THR A 28 -3.82 2.57 10.43
C THR A 28 -5.34 2.71 10.42
N TYR A 29 -6.05 2.01 11.31
CA TYR A 29 -7.50 2.10 11.42
C TYR A 29 -7.97 3.51 11.82
N GLN A 30 -7.28 4.13 12.77
CA GLN A 30 -7.58 5.51 13.16
C GLN A 30 -7.22 6.52 12.07
N ALA A 31 -6.17 6.28 11.28
CA ALA A 31 -5.83 7.10 10.13
C ALA A 31 -6.95 7.06 9.07
N PHE A 32 -7.47 5.86 8.80
CA PHE A 32 -8.60 5.65 7.89
C PHE A 32 -9.87 6.37 8.37
N LEU A 33 -10.32 6.11 9.60
CA LEU A 33 -11.56 6.67 10.13
C LEU A 33 -11.59 8.20 10.14
N ASN A 34 -10.45 8.83 10.44
CA ASN A 34 -10.38 10.28 10.65
C ASN A 34 -9.91 11.05 9.41
N ASN A 35 -9.63 10.37 8.29
CA ASN A 35 -8.96 10.94 7.12
C ASN A 35 -7.74 11.80 7.53
N ASP A 36 -6.94 11.24 8.45
CA ASP A 36 -5.88 11.96 9.17
C ASP A 36 -4.55 11.84 8.42
N GLU A 37 -4.18 12.95 7.78
CA GLU A 37 -2.97 13.06 6.98
C GLU A 37 -1.71 12.76 7.80
N THR A 38 -1.62 13.27 9.03
CA THR A 38 -0.42 13.10 9.86
C THR A 38 -0.25 11.65 10.27
N ARG A 39 -1.35 10.96 10.60
CA ARG A 39 -1.31 9.52 10.91
C ARG A 39 -0.94 8.69 9.68
N TRP A 40 -1.52 8.99 8.52
CA TRP A 40 -1.14 8.29 7.29
C TRP A 40 0.31 8.50 6.91
N ARG A 41 0.83 9.72 7.05
CA ARG A 41 2.26 10.02 6.90
C ARG A 41 3.11 9.18 7.86
N ASN A 42 2.74 9.13 9.13
CA ASN A 42 3.50 8.39 10.14
C ASN A 42 3.51 6.89 9.89
N VAL A 43 2.35 6.28 9.61
CA VAL A 43 2.25 4.85 9.30
C VAL A 43 3.06 4.51 8.05
N THR A 44 2.91 5.30 6.97
CA THR A 44 3.62 5.08 5.71
C THR A 44 5.12 5.18 5.89
N THR A 45 5.61 6.26 6.52
CA THR A 45 7.05 6.48 6.71
C THR A 45 7.68 5.51 7.70
N LYS A 46 6.95 5.09 8.73
CA LYS A 46 7.40 4.06 9.67
C LYS A 46 7.55 2.72 8.97
N PHE A 47 6.56 2.32 8.16
CA PHE A 47 6.62 1.08 7.41
C PHE A 47 7.70 1.12 6.32
N GLU A 48 7.83 2.23 5.58
CA GLU A 48 8.89 2.41 4.57
C GLU A 48 10.30 2.17 5.14
N LYS A 49 10.54 2.57 6.39
CA LYS A 49 11.84 2.39 7.06
C LYS A 49 12.10 0.96 7.52
N SER A 50 11.06 0.16 7.77
CA SER A 50 11.19 -1.20 8.29
C SER A 50 10.96 -2.28 7.23
N ALA A 51 10.39 -1.93 6.08
CA ALA A 51 10.05 -2.88 5.02
C ALA A 51 11.30 -3.45 4.35
N ASP A 52 11.27 -4.74 4.01
CA ASP A 52 12.23 -5.33 3.09
C ASP A 52 11.86 -4.98 1.65
N LEU A 53 12.62 -4.05 1.06
CA LEU A 53 12.36 -3.54 -0.28
C LEU A 53 12.75 -4.51 -1.41
N ASN A 54 13.14 -5.75 -1.08
CA ASN A 54 13.33 -6.85 -2.02
C ASN A 54 12.17 -7.85 -2.00
N GLU A 55 11.31 -7.80 -0.98
CA GLU A 55 10.17 -8.72 -0.83
C GLU A 55 8.90 -8.09 -1.42
N SER A 56 8.26 -8.79 -2.36
CA SER A 56 7.07 -8.29 -3.04
C SER A 56 5.91 -8.04 -2.07
N ALA A 57 5.77 -8.85 -1.02
CA ALA A 57 4.72 -8.68 -0.02
C ALA A 57 4.87 -7.34 0.74
N ASP A 58 6.08 -7.00 1.17
CA ASP A 58 6.38 -5.75 1.85
C ASP A 58 6.22 -4.55 0.90
N LEU A 59 6.66 -4.68 -0.35
CA LEU A 59 6.44 -3.65 -1.37
C LEU A 59 4.94 -3.40 -1.60
N LEU A 60 4.13 -4.44 -1.75
CA LEU A 60 2.68 -4.31 -1.96
C LEU A 60 1.98 -3.68 -0.75
N GLN A 61 2.37 -4.04 0.47
CA GLN A 61 1.86 -3.41 1.68
C GLN A 61 2.26 -1.93 1.77
N LEU A 62 3.49 -1.58 1.39
CA LEU A 62 3.95 -0.20 1.35
C LEU A 62 3.20 0.62 0.29
N ILE A 63 2.98 0.05 -0.90
CA ILE A 63 2.18 0.67 -1.97
C ILE A 63 0.75 0.92 -1.49
N ASN A 64 0.14 -0.02 -0.76
CA ASN A 64 -1.19 0.17 -0.16
C ASN A 64 -1.22 1.37 0.82
N TYR A 65 -0.19 1.53 1.66
CA TYR A 65 -0.10 2.70 2.54
C TYR A 65 0.04 4.01 1.76
N TYR A 66 0.82 4.02 0.68
CA TYR A 66 0.86 5.17 -0.22
C TYR A 66 -0.48 5.43 -0.90
N TYR A 67 -1.23 4.39 -1.29
CA TYR A 67 -2.54 4.54 -1.91
C TYR A 67 -3.50 5.31 -0.99
N CYS A 68 -3.60 4.89 0.27
CA CYS A 68 -4.43 5.59 1.25
C CYS A 68 -3.89 6.99 1.57
N TYR A 69 -2.58 7.14 1.77
CA TYR A 69 -2.00 8.44 2.11
C TYR A 69 -2.16 9.46 0.98
N VAL A 70 -1.93 9.07 -0.27
CA VAL A 70 -2.13 9.93 -1.45
C VAL A 70 -3.60 10.32 -1.59
N SER A 71 -4.55 9.41 -1.35
CA SER A 71 -5.98 9.74 -1.30
C SER A 71 -6.26 10.90 -0.35
N VAL A 72 -5.74 10.82 0.89
CA VAL A 72 -5.93 11.87 1.90
C VAL A 72 -5.28 13.19 1.48
N LEU A 73 -4.10 13.14 0.85
CA LEU A 73 -3.42 14.33 0.35
C LEU A 73 -4.22 15.01 -0.77
N ILE A 74 -4.80 14.23 -1.68
CA ILE A 74 -5.67 14.75 -2.75
C ILE A 74 -6.93 15.37 -2.16
N ASP A 75 -7.61 14.70 -1.22
CA ASP A 75 -8.80 15.23 -0.55
C ASP A 75 -8.53 16.58 0.14
N LYS A 76 -7.32 16.75 0.67
CA LYS A 76 -6.86 17.98 1.34
C LYS A 76 -6.20 18.98 0.39
N GLN A 77 -6.24 18.75 -0.93
CA GLN A 77 -5.66 19.63 -1.96
C GLN A 77 -4.15 19.87 -1.78
N MET A 78 -3.44 18.88 -1.25
CA MET A 78 -2.00 18.91 -1.01
C MET A 78 -1.22 18.36 -2.20
N ASP A 79 -1.52 18.86 -3.41
CA ASP A 79 -1.13 18.28 -4.70
C ASP A 79 0.37 18.04 -4.86
N LYS A 80 1.22 18.96 -4.36
CA LYS A 80 2.68 18.78 -4.41
C LYS A 80 3.12 17.56 -3.61
N GLN A 81 2.59 17.38 -2.41
CA GLN A 81 2.91 16.23 -1.57
C GLN A 81 2.30 14.95 -2.16
N ALA A 82 1.10 15.04 -2.75
CA ALA A 82 0.51 13.91 -3.46
C ALA A 82 1.43 13.45 -4.62
N ASP A 83 1.88 14.37 -5.49
CA ASP A 83 2.77 14.06 -6.62
C ASP A 83 4.09 13.42 -6.18
N GLU A 84 4.71 13.96 -5.11
CA GLU A 84 5.94 13.39 -4.54
C GLU A 84 5.74 11.94 -4.06
N ASN A 85 4.62 11.64 -3.40
CA ASN A 85 4.33 10.30 -2.88
C ASN A 85 3.84 9.34 -3.98
N ILE A 86 3.16 9.84 -5.02
CA ILE A 86 2.82 9.06 -6.23
C ILE A 86 4.11 8.54 -6.88
N ARG A 87 5.11 9.41 -7.09
CA ARG A 87 6.39 9.00 -7.71
C ARG A 87 7.11 7.93 -6.90
N LYS A 88 7.07 8.01 -5.57
CA LYS A 88 7.62 6.95 -4.70
C LYS A 88 6.90 5.62 -4.90
N ALA A 89 5.57 5.64 -4.85
CA ALA A 89 4.76 4.44 -5.07
C ALA A 89 5.03 3.81 -6.44
N GLU A 90 5.17 4.61 -7.50
CA GLU A 90 5.50 4.12 -8.84
C GLU A 90 6.85 3.39 -8.92
N VAL A 91 7.85 3.82 -8.14
CA VAL A 91 9.13 3.11 -8.02
C VAL A 91 8.91 1.73 -7.40
N TYR A 92 8.13 1.64 -6.33
CA TYR A 92 7.84 0.36 -5.66
C TYR A 92 6.98 -0.57 -6.53
N ILE A 93 5.96 -0.03 -7.21
CA ILE A 93 5.15 -0.76 -8.19
C ILE A 93 6.04 -1.33 -9.30
N SER A 94 6.99 -0.54 -9.80
CA SER A 94 7.92 -0.98 -10.84
C SER A 94 8.83 -2.10 -10.37
N LYS A 95 9.24 -2.11 -9.08
CA LYS A 95 9.99 -3.22 -8.50
C LYS A 95 9.17 -4.51 -8.46
N VAL A 96 7.94 -4.45 -7.94
CA VAL A 96 7.03 -5.62 -7.89
C VAL A 96 6.81 -6.17 -9.29
N LEU A 97 6.50 -5.32 -10.27
CA LEU A 97 6.20 -5.78 -11.63
C LEU A 97 7.42 -6.23 -12.43
N LYS A 98 8.63 -5.89 -11.97
CA LYS A 98 9.87 -6.41 -12.56
C LYS A 98 10.13 -7.85 -12.10
N SER A 99 9.91 -8.17 -10.82
CA SER A 99 10.04 -9.53 -10.29
C SER A 99 8.84 -10.41 -10.65
N GLU A 100 7.64 -9.83 -10.62
CA GLU A 100 6.37 -10.53 -10.82
C GLU A 100 5.50 -9.78 -11.86
N PRO A 101 5.78 -9.94 -13.17
CA PRO A 101 5.09 -9.17 -14.22
C PRO A 101 3.58 -9.39 -14.33
N ASN A 102 3.06 -10.45 -13.73
CA ASN A 102 1.64 -10.80 -13.67
C ASN A 102 1.05 -10.70 -12.26
N ASN A 103 1.72 -10.00 -11.33
CA ASN A 103 1.12 -9.70 -10.03
C ASN A 103 -0.12 -8.81 -10.22
N ALA A 104 -1.31 -9.37 -9.98
CA ALA A 104 -2.58 -8.71 -10.25
C ALA A 104 -2.71 -7.40 -9.47
N LEU A 105 -2.35 -7.42 -8.18
CA LEU A 105 -2.43 -6.25 -7.29
C LEU A 105 -1.44 -5.15 -7.68
N GLY A 106 -0.21 -5.51 -8.06
CA GLY A 106 0.78 -4.57 -8.58
C GLY A 106 0.33 -3.88 -9.87
N ILE A 107 -0.31 -4.63 -10.78
CA ILE A 107 -0.89 -4.08 -12.01
C ILE A 107 -2.06 -3.14 -11.67
N ASN A 108 -2.91 -3.52 -10.71
CA ASN A 108 -4.01 -2.69 -10.24
C ASN A 108 -3.51 -1.34 -9.71
N TYR A 109 -2.53 -1.37 -8.80
CA TYR A 109 -1.92 -0.15 -8.28
C TYR A 109 -1.30 0.71 -9.37
N LYS A 110 -0.67 0.11 -10.39
CA LYS A 110 -0.18 0.88 -11.54
C LYS A 110 -1.30 1.69 -12.20
N GLY A 111 -2.48 1.09 -12.42
CA GLY A 111 -3.64 1.79 -12.95
C GLY A 111 -4.17 2.89 -12.01
N ILE A 112 -4.26 2.60 -10.71
CA ILE A 112 -4.73 3.54 -9.68
C ILE A 112 -3.82 4.77 -9.58
N PHE A 113 -2.50 4.57 -9.45
CA PHE A 113 -1.57 5.70 -9.32
C PHE A 113 -1.48 6.55 -10.59
N GLN A 114 -1.62 5.94 -11.77
CA GLN A 114 -1.79 6.70 -13.01
C GLN A 114 -3.09 7.52 -13.02
N SER A 115 -4.17 7.00 -12.42
CA SER A 115 -5.42 7.75 -12.25
C SER A 115 -5.25 8.95 -11.31
N TYR A 116 -4.48 8.79 -10.23
CA TYR A 116 -4.09 9.91 -9.36
C TYR A 116 -3.27 10.97 -10.12
N GLN A 117 -2.36 10.58 -11.00
CA GLN A 117 -1.65 11.56 -11.84
C GLN A 117 -2.59 12.35 -12.75
N VAL A 118 -3.64 11.70 -13.27
CA VAL A 118 -4.68 12.35 -14.08
C VAL A 118 -5.56 13.26 -13.22
N SER A 119 -5.88 12.89 -11.98
CA SER A 119 -6.66 13.76 -11.09
C SER A 119 -5.89 15.03 -10.72
N LEU A 120 -4.57 14.95 -10.53
CA LEU A 120 -3.71 16.12 -10.30
C LEU A 120 -3.47 16.97 -11.58
N ASN A 121 -3.49 16.36 -12.77
CA ASN A 121 -3.36 17.07 -14.03
C ASN A 121 -4.25 16.46 -15.13
N LYS A 122 -5.44 17.04 -15.32
CA LYS A 122 -6.46 16.54 -16.24
C LYS A 122 -6.00 16.45 -17.70
N MET A 123 -4.99 17.22 -18.12
CA MET A 123 -4.46 17.14 -19.49
C MET A 123 -3.84 15.77 -19.78
N LYS A 124 -3.35 15.06 -18.75
CA LYS A 124 -2.81 13.69 -18.88
C LYS A 124 -3.88 12.65 -19.24
N ALA A 125 -5.17 12.95 -19.07
CA ALA A 125 -6.25 12.01 -19.37
C ALA A 125 -6.24 11.56 -20.85
N ALA A 126 -5.98 12.48 -21.78
CA ALA A 126 -6.00 12.22 -23.21
C ALA A 126 -4.92 11.21 -23.65
N THR A 127 -3.78 11.16 -22.94
CA THR A 127 -2.66 10.28 -23.27
C THR A 127 -2.66 9.00 -22.45
N MET A 128 -3.18 9.02 -21.21
CA MET A 128 -3.05 7.92 -20.26
C MET A 128 -4.31 7.06 -20.10
N GLY A 129 -5.49 7.54 -20.51
CA GLY A 129 -6.76 6.87 -20.24
C GLY A 129 -6.82 5.40 -20.70
N LYS A 130 -6.37 5.12 -21.93
CA LYS A 130 -6.32 3.74 -22.47
C LYS A 130 -5.38 2.83 -21.65
N GLN A 131 -4.26 3.37 -21.20
CA GLN A 131 -3.28 2.61 -20.42
C GLN A 131 -3.83 2.27 -19.02
N ILE A 132 -4.49 3.24 -18.37
CA ILE A 132 -5.15 3.05 -17.08
C ILE A 132 -6.17 1.91 -17.18
N LEU A 133 -7.11 2.00 -18.12
CA LEU A 133 -8.14 0.97 -18.31
C LEU A 133 -7.53 -0.39 -18.66
N GLY A 134 -6.46 -0.42 -19.46
CA GLY A 134 -5.73 -1.64 -19.78
C GLY A 134 -5.14 -2.32 -18.54
N ASN A 135 -4.55 -1.54 -17.62
CA ASN A 135 -4.01 -2.07 -16.37
C ASN A 135 -5.14 -2.59 -15.47
N LEU A 136 -6.19 -1.80 -15.23
CA LEU A 136 -7.30 -2.19 -14.34
C LEU A 136 -8.03 -3.44 -14.85
N ASN A 137 -8.31 -3.52 -16.16
CA ASN A 137 -8.94 -4.70 -16.76
C ASN A 137 -8.03 -5.93 -16.70
N LYS A 138 -6.71 -5.75 -16.92
CA LYS A 138 -5.75 -6.85 -16.78
C LYS A 138 -5.71 -7.35 -15.34
N ALA A 139 -5.64 -6.47 -14.35
CA ALA A 139 -5.66 -6.85 -12.94
C ALA A 139 -6.91 -7.64 -12.59
N TYR A 140 -8.09 -7.14 -12.97
CA TYR A 140 -9.37 -7.84 -12.78
C TYR A 140 -9.39 -9.22 -13.46
N SER A 141 -8.87 -9.34 -14.67
CA SER A 141 -8.82 -10.64 -15.36
C SER A 141 -7.90 -11.67 -14.68
N LEU A 142 -6.86 -11.20 -13.99
CA LEU A 142 -5.90 -12.06 -13.29
C LEU A 142 -6.42 -12.50 -11.92
N ASP A 143 -7.16 -11.63 -11.22
CA ASP A 143 -7.73 -11.93 -9.91
C ASP A 143 -9.09 -11.22 -9.71
N PRO A 144 -10.17 -11.78 -10.26
CA PRO A 144 -11.49 -11.14 -10.26
C PRO A 144 -12.20 -11.16 -8.90
N ASN A 145 -11.69 -11.94 -7.95
CA ASN A 145 -12.28 -12.10 -6.62
C ASN A 145 -11.55 -11.27 -5.54
N SER A 146 -10.49 -10.56 -5.91
CA SER A 146 -9.76 -9.71 -4.99
C SER A 146 -10.56 -8.46 -4.65
N VAL A 147 -10.87 -8.30 -3.36
CA VAL A 147 -11.54 -7.11 -2.83
C VAL A 147 -10.76 -5.84 -3.16
N GLN A 148 -9.42 -5.89 -3.13
CA GLN A 148 -8.55 -4.73 -3.40
C GLN A 148 -8.48 -4.35 -4.89
N ILE A 149 -8.93 -5.23 -5.79
CA ILE A 149 -9.04 -4.93 -7.23
C ILE A 149 -10.44 -4.41 -7.56
N LEU A 150 -11.44 -4.80 -6.77
CA LEU A 150 -12.83 -4.40 -6.96
C LEU A 150 -13.17 -3.03 -6.38
N PHE A 151 -12.44 -2.57 -5.35
CA PHE A 151 -12.65 -1.32 -4.62
C PHE A 151 -11.35 -0.53 -4.51
#